data_AF-A0A3E1EBN2-F1
#
_entry.id   AF-A0A3E1EBN2-F1
#
_cell.length_a   1.000
_cell.length_b   1.000
_cell.length_c   1.000
_cell.angle_alpha   90.00
_cell.angle_beta   90.00
_cell.angle_gamma   90.00
#
_symmetry.space_group_name_H-M   'P 1'
#
loop_
_entity.id
_entity.type
_entity.pdbx_description
1 polymer ?
#
loop_
_entity_poly.entity_id
_entity_poly.type
_entity_poly.pdbx_seq_one_letter_code
_entity_poly.pdbx_strand_id
1 'polypeptide(L)'
;MNEELPNPETTHLDYGERSSVAEIHAAVQREKREPLAGFQPVSMVAIVIAGLILVLGGSYLGAYNGGFDLKRSYAVANYEAAPRPVIPGFEVKVDNRPWIDRWMEAGKEVYATCAACHQPNGNGLVGQFPPLAGSEWVVNGSERVGAIMFPGILGSINVKGQVYNGVMPAQGALLSDKQLAQVMTYIRRSWGNNGSIVTEEMVKYARDKYGSRVQPWSEAELLAIPGDAMLPGAEVDPLTGLEPGAAPAGS
;
A
#
# COMPACT_ATOMS: atom_id res chain seq x y z
N MET A 1 -74.53 -92.86 15.38
CA MET A 1 -74.85 -92.89 16.82
C MET A 1 -74.70 -91.46 17.32
N ASN A 2 -75.73 -90.98 17.99
CA ASN A 2 -75.99 -89.60 18.39
C ASN A 2 -75.14 -89.16 19.60
N GLU A 3 -75.40 -87.92 20.03
CA GLU A 3 -75.07 -87.26 21.33
C GLU A 3 -73.76 -86.45 21.26
N GLU A 4 -73.68 -85.16 21.62
CA GLU A 4 -74.57 -84.21 22.31
C GLU A 4 -74.04 -82.79 21.97
N LEU A 5 -74.87 -81.77 21.70
CA LEU A 5 -74.41 -80.38 21.51
C LEU A 5 -74.66 -79.55 22.79
N PRO A 6 -73.69 -78.75 23.29
CA PRO A 6 -73.91 -77.93 24.47
C PRO A 6 -74.67 -76.62 24.19
N ASN A 7 -75.49 -76.24 25.17
CA ASN A 7 -76.42 -75.12 25.33
C ASN A 7 -75.79 -73.71 25.09
N PRO A 8 -76.52 -72.69 24.55
CA PRO A 8 -75.97 -71.38 24.24
C PRO A 8 -76.23 -70.37 25.38
N GLU A 9 -75.19 -69.99 26.12
CA GLU A 9 -75.23 -68.84 27.04
C GLU A 9 -74.74 -67.56 26.35
N THR A 10 -75.70 -66.64 26.18
CA THR A 10 -75.61 -65.17 26.09
C THR A 10 -74.24 -64.52 26.33
N THR A 11 -73.68 -63.89 25.29
CA THR A 11 -72.65 -62.85 25.46
C THR A 11 -73.32 -61.48 25.31
N HIS A 12 -73.65 -60.87 26.45
CA HIS A 12 -74.05 -59.47 26.54
C HIS A 12 -72.87 -58.58 26.08
N LEU A 13 -73.04 -57.85 24.99
CA LEU A 13 -72.15 -56.73 24.65
C LEU A 13 -72.45 -55.57 25.60
N ASP A 14 -71.57 -55.35 26.57
CA ASP A 14 -71.65 -54.28 27.55
C ASP A 14 -71.27 -52.94 26.90
N TYR A 15 -72.28 -52.13 26.56
CA TYR A 15 -72.12 -50.74 26.10
C TYR A 15 -72.03 -49.75 27.28
N GLY A 16 -71.56 -50.20 28.45
CA GLY A 16 -71.50 -49.44 29.68
C GLY A 16 -70.28 -48.55 29.90
N GLU A 17 -69.25 -48.60 29.04
CA GLU A 17 -68.04 -47.81 29.27
C GLU A 17 -68.15 -46.40 28.70
N ARG A 18 -68.83 -45.51 29.44
CA ARG A 18 -68.78 -44.06 29.23
C ARG A 18 -67.56 -43.50 29.96
N SER A 19 -66.39 -43.52 29.33
CA SER A 19 -65.30 -42.65 29.80
C SER A 19 -65.80 -41.21 29.81
N SER A 20 -65.61 -40.51 30.93
CA SER A 20 -66.20 -39.18 31.08
C SER A 20 -65.56 -38.23 30.06
N VAL A 21 -66.37 -37.37 29.43
CA VAL A 21 -65.85 -36.36 28.49
C VAL A 21 -64.74 -35.52 29.16
N ALA A 22 -64.85 -35.30 30.47
CA ALA A 22 -63.84 -34.64 31.28
C ALA A 22 -62.49 -35.40 31.33
N GLU A 23 -62.51 -36.73 31.34
CA GLU A 23 -61.32 -37.58 31.37
C GLU A 23 -60.59 -37.61 30.02
N ILE A 24 -61.35 -37.67 28.92
CA ILE A 24 -60.80 -37.55 27.56
C ILE A 24 -60.24 -36.14 27.33
N HIS A 25 -60.91 -35.09 27.80
CA HIS A 25 -60.39 -33.71 27.70
C HIS A 25 -59.19 -33.47 28.64
N ALA A 26 -59.13 -34.15 29.79
CA ALA A 26 -57.97 -34.08 30.69
C ALA A 26 -56.72 -34.73 30.09
N ALA A 27 -56.86 -35.74 29.23
CA ALA A 27 -55.73 -36.28 28.46
C ALA A 27 -55.23 -35.26 27.41
N VAL A 28 -56.13 -34.61 26.67
CA VAL A 28 -55.77 -33.60 25.67
C VAL A 28 -55.17 -32.33 26.30
N GLN A 29 -55.64 -31.92 27.48
CA GLN A 29 -55.09 -30.75 28.18
C GLN A 29 -53.73 -31.02 28.85
N ARG A 30 -53.31 -32.29 28.97
CA ARG A 30 -51.97 -32.65 29.45
C ARG A 30 -50.89 -32.47 28.39
N GLU A 31 -51.25 -32.46 27.12
CA GLU A 31 -50.30 -32.25 26.03
C GLU A 31 -50.18 -30.75 25.71
N LYS A 32 -49.05 -30.16 26.08
CA LYS A 32 -48.71 -28.80 25.65
C LYS A 32 -48.42 -28.82 24.15
N ARG A 33 -49.02 -27.90 23.39
CA ARG A 33 -48.78 -27.71 21.94
C ARG A 33 -47.28 -27.75 21.64
N GLU A 34 -46.90 -28.50 20.62
CA GLU A 34 -45.51 -28.56 20.15
C GLU A 34 -44.99 -27.15 19.81
N PRO A 35 -43.77 -26.78 20.23
CA PRO A 35 -43.23 -25.46 19.98
C PRO A 35 -42.93 -25.31 18.47
N LEU A 36 -43.71 -24.46 17.80
CA LEU A 36 -43.40 -24.04 16.43
C LEU A 36 -42.21 -23.07 16.46
N ALA A 37 -41.17 -23.36 15.68
CA ALA A 37 -40.02 -22.48 15.53
C ALA A 37 -40.42 -21.20 14.78
N GLY A 38 -40.89 -20.19 15.52
CA GLY A 38 -41.20 -18.86 15.02
C GLY A 38 -40.06 -17.87 15.26
N PHE A 39 -39.95 -16.86 14.40
CA PHE A 39 -39.05 -15.71 14.62
C PHE A 39 -39.49 -14.94 15.87
N GLN A 40 -38.78 -15.12 16.98
CA GLN A 40 -38.94 -14.28 18.17
C GLN A 40 -38.11 -13.00 17.96
N PRO A 41 -38.68 -11.78 18.05
CA PRO A 41 -37.89 -10.56 17.98
C PRO A 41 -36.89 -10.56 19.14
N VAL A 42 -35.62 -10.32 18.82
CA VAL A 42 -34.54 -10.34 19.81
C VAL A 42 -34.82 -9.30 20.88
N SER A 43 -34.57 -9.65 22.15
CA SER A 43 -34.78 -8.71 23.26
C SER A 43 -34.00 -7.43 23.03
N MET A 44 -34.69 -6.28 23.06
CA MET A 44 -34.06 -4.96 22.96
C MET A 44 -32.97 -4.79 24.02
N VAL A 45 -33.16 -5.34 25.22
CA VAL A 45 -32.16 -5.30 26.30
C VAL A 45 -30.90 -6.06 25.91
N ALA A 46 -31.04 -7.23 25.26
CA ALA A 46 -29.90 -8.00 24.80
C ALA A 46 -29.08 -7.24 23.74
N ILE A 47 -29.77 -6.51 22.84
CA ILE A 47 -29.11 -5.66 21.83
C ILE A 47 -28.36 -4.50 22.48
N VAL A 48 -28.96 -3.83 23.48
CA VAL A 48 -28.30 -2.73 24.20
C VAL A 48 -27.08 -3.22 24.97
N ILE A 49 -27.17 -4.38 25.63
CA ILE A 49 -26.02 -4.99 26.34
C ILE A 49 -24.91 -5.35 25.35
N ALA A 50 -25.24 -5.99 24.22
CA ALA A 50 -24.27 -6.32 23.19
C ALA A 50 -23.61 -5.05 22.60
N GLY A 51 -24.38 -3.99 22.37
CA GLY A 51 -23.88 -2.69 21.92
C GLY A 51 -22.93 -2.05 22.92
N LEU A 52 -23.27 -2.07 24.22
CA LEU A 52 -22.38 -1.57 25.28
C LEU A 52 -21.08 -2.35 25.36
N ILE A 53 -21.11 -3.68 25.23
CA ILE A 53 -19.91 -4.51 25.19
C ILE A 53 -19.02 -4.15 23.99
N LEU A 54 -19.61 -3.95 22.81
CA LEU A 54 -18.86 -3.57 21.61
C LEU A 54 -18.26 -2.17 21.74
N VAL A 55 -19.00 -1.20 22.28
CA VAL A 55 -18.50 0.17 22.48
C VAL A 55 -17.39 0.18 23.52
N LEU A 56 -17.60 -0.41 24.69
CA LEU A 56 -16.58 -0.45 25.75
C LEU A 56 -15.35 -1.26 25.32
N GLY A 57 -15.57 -2.42 24.71
CA GLY A 57 -14.51 -3.28 24.18
C GLY A 57 -13.71 -2.60 23.07
N GLY A 58 -14.39 -1.98 22.10
CA GLY A 58 -13.76 -1.22 21.02
C GLY A 58 -12.99 0.00 21.52
N SER A 59 -13.54 0.73 22.50
CA SER A 59 -12.89 1.87 23.14
C SER A 59 -11.61 1.45 23.87
N TYR A 60 -11.69 0.37 24.65
CA TYR A 60 -10.55 -0.20 25.35
C TYR A 60 -9.49 -0.69 24.36
N LEU A 61 -9.88 -1.44 23.33
CA LEU A 61 -8.95 -1.93 22.34
C LEU A 61 -8.26 -0.79 21.58
N GLY A 62 -9.00 0.26 21.21
CA GLY A 62 -8.44 1.44 20.56
C GLY A 62 -7.47 2.22 21.45
N ALA A 63 -7.80 2.40 22.73
CA ALA A 63 -6.95 3.12 23.67
C ALA A 63 -5.64 2.37 23.98
N TYR A 64 -5.67 1.04 24.05
CA TYR A 64 -4.54 0.23 24.51
C TYR A 64 -3.81 -0.57 23.41
N ASN A 65 -4.33 -0.64 22.17
CA ASN A 65 -3.67 -1.30 21.01
C ASN A 65 -3.34 -0.32 19.88
N GLY A 66 -2.99 0.93 20.20
CA GLY A 66 -2.45 1.88 19.23
C GLY A 66 -3.48 2.43 18.23
N GLY A 67 -4.74 2.54 18.63
CA GLY A 67 -5.76 3.26 17.86
C GLY A 67 -6.20 2.58 16.55
N PHE A 68 -5.99 1.26 16.40
CA PHE A 68 -6.26 0.49 15.17
C PHE A 68 -5.41 0.88 13.95
N ASP A 69 -4.30 1.60 14.16
CA ASP A 69 -3.32 1.86 13.10
C ASP A 69 -2.45 0.62 12.88
N LEU A 70 -2.55 -0.01 11.71
CA LEU A 70 -1.78 -1.20 11.33
C LEU A 70 -0.26 -1.01 11.43
N LYS A 71 0.25 0.23 11.40
CA LYS A 71 1.69 0.51 11.59
C LYS A 71 2.07 0.57 13.07
N ARG A 72 1.13 0.94 13.94
CA ARG A 72 1.37 1.18 15.37
C ARG A 72 0.95 -0.02 16.24
N SER A 73 -0.01 -0.81 15.79
CA SER A 73 -0.55 -1.98 16.52
C SER A 73 0.43 -3.14 16.64
N TYR A 74 1.47 -3.21 15.81
CA TYR A 74 2.50 -4.27 15.87
C TYR A 74 3.83 -3.83 16.48
N ALA A 75 3.99 -2.54 16.79
CA ALA A 75 5.18 -2.04 17.45
C ALA A 75 4.92 -2.02 18.96
N VAL A 76 5.11 -3.15 19.65
CA VAL A 76 5.27 -3.07 21.11
C VAL A 76 6.52 -2.24 21.38
N ALA A 77 6.44 -1.31 22.35
CA ALA A 77 7.48 -0.30 22.58
C ALA A 77 8.89 -0.86 22.87
N ASN A 78 9.00 -2.19 23.07
CA ASN A 78 10.24 -2.93 23.29
C ASN A 78 10.31 -4.20 22.42
N TYR A 79 9.71 -4.20 21.21
CA TYR A 79 9.85 -5.32 20.28
C TYR A 79 11.25 -5.30 19.66
N GLU A 80 12.15 -6.13 20.16
CA GLU A 80 13.35 -6.50 19.42
C GLU A 80 13.01 -7.74 18.58
N ALA A 81 13.08 -7.59 17.25
CA ALA A 81 12.90 -8.72 16.36
C ALA A 81 14.03 -9.72 16.64
N ALA A 82 13.67 -10.96 16.99
CA ALA A 82 14.67 -12.02 17.12
C ALA A 82 15.48 -12.11 15.81
N PRO A 83 16.82 -12.27 15.88
CA PRO A 83 17.64 -12.43 14.69
C PRO A 83 17.07 -13.56 13.82
N ARG A 84 16.99 -13.32 12.50
CA ARG A 84 16.37 -14.28 11.58
C ARG A 84 17.06 -15.64 11.75
N PRO A 85 16.30 -16.74 11.91
CA PRO A 85 16.90 -18.06 12.07
C PRO A 85 17.78 -18.37 10.86
N VAL A 86 19.06 -18.65 11.12
CA VAL A 86 20.00 -19.08 10.08
C VAL A 86 19.61 -20.49 9.68
N ILE A 87 19.04 -20.65 8.49
CA ILE A 87 18.70 -21.95 7.93
C ILE A 87 20.01 -22.57 7.42
N PRO A 88 20.46 -23.73 7.93
CA PRO A 88 21.66 -24.39 7.45
C PRO A 88 21.58 -24.64 5.94
N GLY A 89 22.54 -24.12 5.18
CA GLY A 89 22.57 -24.22 3.71
C GLY A 89 21.88 -23.06 2.96
N PHE A 90 21.26 -22.11 3.65
CA PHE A 90 20.75 -20.88 3.05
C PHE A 90 21.60 -19.68 3.50
N GLU A 91 22.66 -19.41 2.73
CA GLU A 91 23.50 -18.23 2.93
C GLU A 91 22.82 -17.03 2.29
N VAL A 92 22.20 -16.16 3.10
CA VAL A 92 21.71 -14.87 2.60
C VAL A 92 22.92 -14.03 2.26
N LYS A 93 23.19 -13.83 0.97
CA LYS A 93 24.13 -12.80 0.51
C LYS A 93 23.53 -11.43 0.82
N VAL A 94 23.77 -10.93 2.03
CA VAL A 94 23.41 -9.56 2.40
C VAL A 94 24.38 -8.64 1.67
N ASP A 95 23.86 -7.86 0.73
CA ASP A 95 24.63 -6.81 0.08
C ASP A 95 24.88 -5.69 1.10
N ASN A 96 26.05 -5.69 1.72
CA ASN A 96 26.45 -4.71 2.74
C ASN A 96 26.90 -3.36 2.15
N ARG A 97 26.74 -3.13 0.84
CA ARG A 97 27.04 -1.81 0.25
C ARG A 97 26.13 -0.73 0.86
N PRO A 98 26.61 0.51 0.95
CA PRO A 98 25.76 1.67 1.23
C PRO A 98 24.50 1.68 0.36
N TRP A 99 23.38 2.14 0.92
CA TRP A 99 22.13 2.28 0.17
C TRP A 99 22.33 3.10 -1.12
N ILE A 100 23.10 4.18 -1.04
CA ILE A 100 23.36 5.05 -2.18
C ILE A 100 24.06 4.32 -3.33
N ASP A 101 24.94 3.35 -3.06
CA ASP A 101 25.65 2.62 -4.11
C ASP A 101 24.67 1.76 -4.92
N ARG A 102 23.74 1.07 -4.25
CA ARG A 102 22.67 0.32 -4.92
C ARG A 102 21.72 1.24 -5.66
N TRP A 103 21.40 2.39 -5.08
CA TRP A 103 20.52 3.38 -5.70
C TRP A 103 21.14 3.97 -6.98
N MET A 104 22.43 4.28 -6.94
CA MET A 104 23.21 4.76 -8.08
C MET A 104 23.39 3.68 -9.15
N GLU A 105 23.63 2.42 -8.79
CA GLU A 105 23.75 1.32 -9.77
C GLU A 105 22.44 1.11 -10.52
N ALA A 106 21.30 1.07 -9.81
CA ALA A 106 19.99 0.99 -10.46
C ALA A 106 19.72 2.24 -11.34
N GLY A 107 20.13 3.43 -10.88
CA GLY A 107 20.01 4.66 -11.67
C GLY A 107 20.86 4.64 -12.95
N LYS A 108 22.04 4.03 -12.90
CA LYS A 108 22.93 3.83 -14.05
C LYS A 108 22.31 2.89 -15.09
N GLU A 109 21.65 1.82 -14.65
CA GLU A 109 20.92 0.91 -15.54
C GLU A 109 19.81 1.66 -16.30
N VAL A 110 19.02 2.48 -15.59
CA VAL A 110 17.99 3.32 -16.22
C VAL A 110 18.61 4.35 -17.16
N TYR A 111 19.76 4.93 -16.81
CA TYR A 111 20.47 5.92 -17.61
C TYR A 111 20.89 5.38 -19.00
N ALA A 112 20.97 4.07 -19.20
CA ALA A 112 21.25 3.49 -20.51
C ALA A 112 20.28 3.97 -21.60
N THR A 113 19.03 4.28 -21.22
CA THR A 113 18.03 4.87 -22.13
C THR A 113 18.32 6.33 -22.46
N CYS A 114 18.85 7.09 -21.50
CA CYS A 114 19.20 8.50 -21.65
C CYS A 114 20.53 8.70 -22.42
N ALA A 115 21.42 7.72 -22.32
CA ALA A 115 22.75 7.75 -22.92
C ALA A 115 22.72 7.82 -24.46
N ALA A 116 21.62 7.41 -25.10
CA ALA A 116 21.46 7.53 -26.55
C ALA A 116 21.61 8.98 -27.04
N CYS A 117 21.16 9.97 -26.25
CA CYS A 117 21.28 11.39 -26.57
C CYS A 117 22.35 12.08 -25.71
N HIS A 118 22.36 11.83 -24.40
CA HIS A 118 23.27 12.50 -23.46
C HIS A 118 24.66 11.87 -23.35
N GLN A 119 24.91 10.79 -24.12
CA GLN A 119 26.15 10.01 -24.12
C GLN A 119 26.42 9.27 -22.80
N PRO A 120 27.20 8.17 -22.81
CA PRO A 120 27.54 7.45 -21.58
C PRO A 120 28.29 8.30 -20.53
N ASN A 121 29.03 9.31 -20.99
CA ASN A 121 29.78 10.23 -20.15
C ASN A 121 29.00 11.50 -19.75
N GLY A 122 27.71 11.61 -20.12
CA GLY A 122 26.87 12.75 -19.78
C GLY A 122 27.27 14.06 -20.46
N ASN A 123 28.19 14.06 -21.42
CA ASN A 123 28.62 15.28 -22.10
C ASN A 123 27.69 15.69 -23.26
N GLY A 124 26.74 14.83 -23.63
CA GLY A 124 25.89 15.04 -24.80
C GLY A 124 26.72 15.21 -26.08
N LEU A 125 26.16 15.97 -27.03
CA LEU A 125 26.83 16.35 -28.27
C LEU A 125 26.68 17.86 -28.46
N VAL A 126 27.81 18.56 -28.50
CA VAL A 126 27.84 20.03 -28.62
C VAL A 126 26.99 20.49 -29.81
N GLY A 127 26.07 21.44 -29.56
CA GLY A 127 25.15 21.97 -30.57
C GLY A 127 23.91 21.11 -30.87
N GLN A 128 23.80 19.88 -30.34
CA GLN A 128 22.65 19.00 -30.56
C GLN A 128 22.00 18.49 -29.27
N PHE A 129 22.78 17.91 -28.36
CA PHE A 129 22.30 17.40 -27.07
C PHE A 129 23.06 18.04 -25.91
N PRO A 130 22.37 18.64 -24.94
CA PRO A 130 23.03 19.35 -23.85
C PRO A 130 23.78 18.38 -22.93
N PRO A 131 24.89 18.83 -22.32
CA PRO A 131 25.58 18.07 -21.29
C PRO A 131 24.74 18.02 -20.01
N LEU A 132 24.77 16.87 -19.34
CA LEU A 132 24.33 16.68 -17.96
C LEU A 132 25.51 16.80 -16.97
N ALA A 133 26.72 16.50 -17.44
CA ALA A 133 27.96 16.65 -16.67
C ALA A 133 28.30 18.13 -16.42
N GLY A 134 28.33 18.53 -15.14
CA GLY A 134 28.60 19.88 -14.70
C GLY A 134 27.57 20.91 -15.18
N SER A 135 26.34 20.48 -15.48
CA SER A 135 25.25 21.34 -15.92
C SER A 135 24.60 22.05 -14.74
N GLU A 136 24.46 23.37 -14.82
CA GLU A 136 23.77 24.20 -13.83
C GLU A 136 22.29 23.80 -13.67
N TRP A 137 21.69 23.24 -14.72
CA TRP A 137 20.32 22.72 -14.71
C TRP A 137 20.16 21.45 -13.88
N VAL A 138 21.26 20.69 -13.72
CA VAL A 138 21.30 19.43 -12.99
C VAL A 138 21.82 19.61 -11.58
N VAL A 139 22.86 20.43 -11.38
CA VAL A 139 23.58 20.49 -10.10
C VAL A 139 22.87 21.37 -9.07
N ASN A 140 22.28 22.49 -9.49
CA ASN A 140 21.79 23.51 -8.56
C ASN A 140 20.49 23.07 -7.86
N GLY A 141 19.44 22.74 -8.61
CA GLY A 141 18.11 22.43 -8.08
C GLY A 141 17.55 21.16 -8.69
N SER A 142 16.78 20.37 -7.92
CA SER A 142 16.15 19.14 -8.43
C SER A 142 14.79 19.39 -9.08
N GLU A 143 14.15 20.54 -8.84
CA GLU A 143 12.80 20.82 -9.34
C GLU A 143 12.77 21.01 -10.86
N ARG A 144 13.74 21.70 -11.46
CA ARG A 144 13.83 21.85 -12.91
C ARG A 144 14.03 20.52 -13.62
N VAL A 145 14.90 19.66 -13.10
CA VAL A 145 15.11 18.31 -13.66
C VAL A 145 13.81 17.49 -13.54
N GLY A 146 13.15 17.54 -12.39
CA GLY A 146 11.84 16.89 -12.20
C GLY A 146 10.82 17.40 -13.21
N ALA A 147 10.71 18.72 -13.38
CA ALA A 147 9.80 19.33 -14.35
C ALA A 147 10.09 18.91 -15.79
N ILE A 148 11.36 18.79 -16.20
CA ILE A 148 11.73 18.34 -17.56
C ILE A 148 11.35 16.87 -17.78
N MET A 149 11.51 16.00 -16.78
CA MET A 149 11.30 14.56 -16.96
C MET A 149 9.85 14.19 -17.34
N PHE A 150 8.83 14.94 -16.90
CA PHE A 150 7.43 14.58 -17.16
C PHE A 150 6.94 14.95 -18.57
N PRO A 151 6.70 16.21 -18.92
CA PRO A 151 6.27 16.62 -20.26
C PRO A 151 7.42 16.76 -21.29
N GLY A 152 8.68 16.65 -20.86
CA GLY A 152 9.82 16.94 -21.72
C GLY A 152 10.12 18.42 -21.89
N ILE A 153 11.05 18.74 -22.79
CA ILE A 153 11.43 20.12 -23.13
C ILE A 153 11.47 20.29 -24.64
N LEU A 154 11.07 21.47 -25.12
CA LEU A 154 11.06 21.83 -26.52
C LEU A 154 11.61 23.25 -26.70
N GLY A 155 12.52 23.38 -27.65
CA GLY A 155 13.01 24.66 -28.14
C GLY A 155 14.45 24.95 -27.72
N SER A 156 14.80 26.23 -27.76
CA SER A 156 16.14 26.72 -27.45
C SER A 156 16.36 26.78 -25.95
N ILE A 157 17.46 26.21 -25.47
CA ILE A 157 17.95 26.32 -24.08
C ILE A 157 19.43 26.68 -24.05
N ASN A 158 19.85 27.42 -23.04
CA ASN A 158 21.26 27.66 -22.75
C ASN A 158 21.75 26.74 -21.64
N VAL A 159 22.76 25.92 -21.93
CA VAL A 159 23.43 25.06 -20.95
C VAL A 159 24.93 25.31 -21.05
N LYS A 160 25.55 25.72 -19.94
CA LYS A 160 26.99 26.05 -19.87
C LYS A 160 27.44 27.06 -20.93
N GLY A 161 26.60 28.05 -21.24
CA GLY A 161 26.89 29.10 -22.21
C GLY A 161 26.75 28.69 -23.68
N GLN A 162 26.26 27.48 -23.96
CA GLN A 162 25.98 27.00 -25.31
C GLN A 162 24.48 26.86 -25.53
N VAL A 163 24.02 27.26 -26.72
CA VAL A 163 22.61 27.20 -27.10
C VAL A 163 22.33 25.86 -27.78
N TYR A 164 21.31 25.16 -27.29
CA TYR A 164 20.81 23.91 -27.83
C TYR A 164 19.36 24.10 -28.24
N ASN A 165 19.02 23.74 -29.47
CA ASN A 165 17.63 23.80 -29.94
C ASN A 165 17.18 22.40 -30.35
N GLY A 166 16.33 21.79 -29.53
CA GLY A 166 15.94 20.40 -29.72
C GLY A 166 14.69 20.02 -28.94
N VAL A 167 14.41 18.71 -28.93
CA VAL A 167 13.27 18.13 -28.22
C VAL A 167 13.78 17.02 -27.33
N MET A 168 13.48 17.09 -26.03
CA MET A 168 13.58 15.94 -25.13
C MET A 168 12.17 15.42 -24.87
N PRO A 169 11.81 14.20 -25.33
CA PRO A 169 10.50 13.63 -25.07
C PRO A 169 10.24 13.40 -23.58
N ALA A 170 8.97 13.38 -23.21
CA ALA A 170 8.47 12.95 -21.92
C ALA A 170 9.02 11.57 -21.51
N GLN A 171 9.64 11.48 -20.34
CA GLN A 171 10.14 10.22 -19.74
C GLN A 171 9.26 9.75 -18.58
N GLY A 172 8.54 10.67 -17.93
CA GLY A 172 7.79 10.43 -16.71
C GLY A 172 6.64 9.43 -16.86
N ALA A 173 6.12 9.25 -18.08
CA ALA A 173 5.09 8.25 -18.37
C ALA A 173 5.64 6.83 -18.59
N LEU A 174 6.92 6.70 -18.95
CA LEU A 174 7.56 5.42 -19.28
C LEU A 174 8.22 4.77 -18.06
N LEU A 175 8.65 5.59 -17.10
CA LEU A 175 9.42 5.16 -15.94
C LEU A 175 8.59 5.28 -14.66
N SER A 176 8.77 4.31 -13.75
CA SER A 176 8.23 4.39 -12.40
C SER A 176 8.89 5.51 -11.58
N ASP A 177 8.22 5.97 -10.52
CA ASP A 177 8.74 7.02 -9.64
C ASP A 177 10.10 6.65 -9.04
N LYS A 178 10.25 5.39 -8.64
CA LYS A 178 11.52 4.85 -8.16
C LYS A 178 12.62 4.91 -9.23
N GLN A 179 12.36 4.48 -10.47
CA GLN A 179 13.35 4.52 -11.55
C GLN A 179 13.75 5.95 -11.89
N LEU A 180 12.79 6.88 -11.92
CA LEU A 180 13.05 8.30 -12.12
C LEU A 180 13.91 8.88 -10.99
N ALA A 181 13.60 8.55 -9.74
CA ALA A 181 14.37 9.02 -8.58
C ALA A 181 15.81 8.49 -8.63
N GLN A 182 15.99 7.23 -8.99
CA GLN A 182 17.29 6.60 -9.18
C GLN A 182 18.10 7.26 -10.31
N VAL A 183 17.53 7.43 -11.50
CA VAL A 183 18.26 8.03 -12.64
C VAL A 183 18.56 9.51 -12.40
N MET A 184 17.63 10.27 -11.80
CA MET A 184 17.87 11.66 -11.43
C MET A 184 18.99 11.77 -10.40
N THR A 185 19.03 10.88 -9.40
CA THR A 185 20.13 10.81 -8.44
C THR A 185 21.45 10.46 -9.13
N TYR A 186 21.45 9.46 -10.02
CA TYR A 186 22.61 9.07 -10.80
C TYR A 186 23.19 10.24 -11.60
N ILE A 187 22.34 10.94 -12.36
CA ILE A 187 22.73 12.11 -13.16
C ILE A 187 23.31 13.23 -12.27
N ARG A 188 22.68 13.49 -11.11
CA ARG A 188 23.09 14.54 -10.16
C ARG A 188 24.37 14.24 -9.40
N ARG A 189 24.82 12.98 -9.36
CA ARG A 189 26.02 12.55 -8.59
C ARG A 189 27.10 11.91 -9.46
N SER A 190 26.92 11.91 -10.78
CA SER A 190 27.90 11.40 -11.74
C SER A 190 28.76 12.51 -12.35
N TRP A 191 29.89 12.11 -12.93
CA TRP A 191 30.76 13.01 -13.72
C TRP A 191 31.25 14.25 -12.96
N GLY A 192 31.44 14.11 -11.64
CA GLY A 192 31.86 15.21 -10.75
C GLY A 192 30.72 16.12 -10.28
N ASN A 193 29.46 15.79 -10.62
CA ASN A 193 28.30 16.48 -10.05
C ASN A 193 28.17 16.12 -8.56
N ASN A 194 27.80 17.12 -7.75
CA ASN A 194 27.59 16.98 -6.29
C ASN A 194 26.17 17.38 -5.89
N GLY A 195 25.18 17.03 -6.72
CA GLY A 195 23.78 17.30 -6.43
C GLY A 195 23.24 16.42 -5.29
N SER A 196 22.13 16.88 -4.70
CA SER A 196 21.38 16.11 -3.70
C SER A 196 20.81 14.80 -4.27
N ILE A 197 20.51 13.88 -3.37
CA ILE A 197 19.74 12.68 -3.67
C ILE A 197 18.30 13.07 -3.99
N VAL A 198 17.69 12.34 -4.93
CA VAL A 198 16.28 12.48 -5.28
C VAL A 198 15.57 11.21 -4.81
N THR A 199 14.56 11.37 -3.97
CA THR A 199 13.77 10.27 -3.42
C THR A 199 12.52 9.99 -4.26
N GLU A 200 11.91 8.82 -4.06
CA GLU A 200 10.65 8.47 -4.72
C GLU A 200 9.52 9.45 -4.35
N GLU A 201 9.51 9.96 -3.12
CA GLU A 201 8.55 10.98 -2.67
C GLU A 201 8.70 12.29 -3.44
N MET A 202 9.93 12.76 -3.65
CA MET A 202 10.23 13.96 -4.45
C MET A 202 9.72 13.81 -5.89
N VAL A 203 9.91 12.63 -6.49
CA VAL A 203 9.42 12.36 -7.85
C VAL A 203 7.91 12.26 -7.89
N LYS A 204 7.28 11.66 -6.88
CA LYS A 204 5.82 11.60 -6.78
C LYS A 204 5.23 13.00 -6.72
N TYR A 205 5.80 13.90 -5.91
CA TYR A 205 5.40 15.30 -5.90
C TYR A 205 5.54 15.94 -7.28
N ALA A 206 6.66 15.70 -7.96
CA ALA A 206 6.87 16.19 -9.32
C ALA A 206 5.85 15.61 -10.32
N ARG A 207 5.45 14.35 -10.17
CA ARG A 207 4.41 13.70 -10.98
C ARG A 207 3.06 14.35 -10.74
N ASP A 208 2.69 14.58 -9.49
CA ASP A 208 1.40 15.18 -9.15
C ASP A 208 1.33 16.63 -9.66
N LYS A 209 2.44 17.37 -9.57
CA LYS A 209 2.52 18.78 -10.00
C LYS A 209 2.62 18.95 -11.53
N TYR A 210 3.42 18.12 -12.19
CA TYR A 210 3.79 18.30 -13.61
C TYR A 210 3.28 17.21 -14.55
N GLY A 211 2.88 16.05 -14.04
CA GLY A 211 2.50 14.88 -14.84
C GLY A 211 1.21 15.05 -15.66
N SER A 212 0.35 16.01 -15.29
CA SER A 212 -0.86 16.34 -16.07
C SER A 212 -0.59 17.28 -17.25
N ARG A 213 0.62 17.86 -17.33
CA ARG A 213 0.99 18.77 -18.40
C ARG A 213 1.26 17.99 -19.69
N VAL A 214 0.57 18.37 -20.76
CA VAL A 214 0.72 17.75 -22.09
C VAL A 214 1.77 18.46 -22.95
N GLN A 215 1.89 19.78 -22.79
CA GLN A 215 2.81 20.58 -23.60
C GLN A 215 4.23 20.50 -23.03
N PRO A 216 5.25 20.26 -23.85
CA PRO A 216 6.64 20.35 -23.40
C PRO A 216 6.95 21.73 -22.80
N TRP A 217 7.98 21.79 -21.97
CA TRP A 217 8.44 23.06 -21.42
C TRP A 217 9.24 23.87 -22.44
N SER A 218 9.10 25.19 -22.38
CA SER A 218 10.05 26.13 -22.96
C SER A 218 11.10 26.57 -21.93
N GLU A 219 12.22 27.14 -22.40
CA GLU A 219 13.25 27.70 -21.50
C GLU A 219 12.69 28.75 -20.55
N ALA A 220 11.89 29.69 -21.06
CA ALA A 220 11.35 30.79 -20.28
C ALA A 220 10.49 30.29 -19.11
N GLU A 221 9.68 29.25 -19.33
CA GLU A 221 8.85 28.65 -18.28
C GLU A 221 9.70 27.91 -17.24
N LEU A 222 10.77 27.22 -17.65
CA LEU A 222 11.65 26.53 -16.69
C LEU A 222 12.54 27.50 -15.91
N LEU A 223 12.93 28.62 -16.52
CA LEU A 223 13.67 29.67 -15.84
C LEU A 223 12.82 30.38 -14.78
N ALA A 224 11.49 30.34 -14.89
CA ALA A 224 10.58 30.81 -13.85
C ALA A 224 10.61 29.94 -12.57
N ILE A 225 11.02 28.67 -12.70
CA ILE A 225 11.37 27.84 -11.53
C ILE A 225 12.76 28.28 -11.07
N PRO A 226 12.97 28.65 -9.79
CA PRO A 226 14.30 29.04 -9.31
C PRO A 226 15.34 27.94 -9.57
N GLY A 227 16.55 28.32 -9.96
CA GLY A 227 17.58 27.36 -10.39
C GLY A 227 18.10 26.46 -9.28
N ASP A 228 17.98 26.91 -8.04
CA ASP A 228 18.33 26.23 -6.80
C ASP A 228 17.11 25.55 -6.14
N ALA A 229 15.92 25.63 -6.75
CA ALA A 229 14.71 25.04 -6.19
C ALA A 229 14.80 23.51 -6.14
N MET A 230 14.40 22.98 -5.00
CA MET A 230 14.43 21.56 -4.68
C MET A 230 13.03 20.99 -4.68
N LEU A 231 12.88 19.78 -5.22
CA LEU A 231 11.65 19.03 -5.06
C LEU A 231 11.39 18.79 -3.56
N PRO A 232 10.19 19.13 -3.05
CA PRO A 232 9.78 18.80 -1.70
C PRO A 232 9.81 17.28 -1.47
N GLY A 233 10.32 16.88 -0.31
CA GLY A 233 10.37 15.50 0.14
C GLY A 233 11.45 15.32 1.19
N ALA A 234 11.42 14.19 1.90
CA ALA A 234 12.42 13.92 2.92
C ALA A 234 13.82 13.76 2.33
N GLU A 235 14.81 14.40 2.96
CA GLU A 235 16.20 14.05 2.73
C GLU A 235 16.47 12.65 3.29
N VAL A 236 17.39 11.91 2.68
CA VAL A 236 17.75 10.55 3.10
C VAL A 236 19.24 10.44 3.36
N ASP A 237 19.59 9.69 4.39
CA ASP A 237 20.96 9.32 4.73
C ASP A 237 21.53 8.41 3.62
N PRO A 238 22.69 8.75 3.01
CA PRO A 238 23.25 7.97 1.90
C PRO A 238 23.64 6.52 2.27
N LEU A 239 23.94 6.25 3.54
CA LEU A 239 24.34 4.92 4.00
C LEU A 239 23.13 4.02 4.20
N THR A 240 22.08 4.54 4.83
CA THR A 240 20.92 3.73 5.25
C THR A 240 19.72 3.86 4.30
N GLY A 241 19.62 4.98 3.58
CA GLY A 241 18.45 5.32 2.75
C GLY A 241 17.22 5.75 3.56
N LEU A 242 17.38 5.96 4.87
CA LEU A 242 16.33 6.41 5.78
C LEU A 242 16.44 7.91 6.02
N GLU A 243 15.38 8.54 6.51
CA GLU A 243 15.43 9.94 6.92
C GLU A 243 16.51 10.17 8.00
N PRO A 244 17.21 11.31 8.00
CA PRO A 244 18.19 11.65 9.03
C PRO A 244 17.61 11.52 10.44
N GLY A 245 18.14 10.57 11.23
CA GLY A 245 17.67 10.31 12.59
C GLY A 245 16.62 9.21 12.72
N ALA A 246 16.14 8.62 11.62
CA ALA A 246 15.39 7.38 11.67
C ALA A 246 16.34 6.24 12.05
N ALA A 247 16.08 5.57 13.18
CA ALA A 247 16.86 4.40 13.58
C ALA A 247 16.80 3.34 12.48
N PRO A 248 17.93 2.70 12.10
CA PRO A 248 17.88 1.56 11.20
C PRO A 248 16.91 0.53 11.80
N ALA A 249 15.94 0.08 11.02
CA ALA A 249 14.98 -0.91 11.47
C ALA A 249 15.72 -2.22 11.76
N GLY A 250 16.10 -2.42 13.03
CA GLY A 250 16.71 -3.63 13.57
C GLY A 250 18.16 -3.84 13.15
N SER A 251 19.10 -3.52 14.04
CA SER A 251 20.43 -4.14 14.10
C SER A 251 20.44 -5.28 15.09
#